data_AF-A0A960JFQ7-F1
#
_entry.id   AF-A0A960JFQ7-F1
#
_cell.length_a   1.000
_cell.length_b   1.000
_cell.length_c   1.000
_cell.angle_alpha   90.00
_cell.angle_beta   90.00
_cell.angle_gamma   90.00
#
_symmetry.space_group_name_H-M   'P 1'
#
loop_
_entity.id
_entity.type
_entity.pdbx_description
1 polymer ?
#
loop_
_entity_poly.entity_id
_entity_poly.type
_entity_poly.pdbx_seq_one_letter_code
_entity_poly.pdbx_strand_id
1 'polypeptide(L)'
;MSRNILIIDDHDDLATALSKEFSDLGYFVESTQNRDDAVNLAAARKFDMVITDLDGKNLIANEDQNCDELPCLPNTVERSRSDVKAFKICLANYDNQNFDENEINHLVKTTLNYKAKFIDRGEAILDRHEKIDFEVPSTIVLMHDILDYLMKRVEKLGVVNPEQSNLFVALDEAFVNAVKHGNKFDTSKLVKISVEISPQKASFTIEDEGDGFDVNTIPNPTDPENLFKASGRGVMFIYNIMDEVSYNERGNRLTMVKKSEKSKNL
;
A
#
# COMPACT_ATOMS: atom_id res chain seq x y z
N MET A 1 21.29 18.37 -0.26
CA MET A 1 20.30 18.46 0.84
C MET A 1 20.35 17.14 1.58
N SER A 2 20.23 17.13 2.92
CA SER A 2 20.17 15.88 3.67
C SER A 2 18.81 15.25 3.46
N ARG A 3 18.78 13.97 3.04
CA ARG A 3 17.55 13.20 2.84
C ARG A 3 17.21 12.51 4.16
N ASN A 4 16.01 12.77 4.67
CA ASN A 4 15.58 12.35 6.00
C ASN A 4 14.59 11.19 5.89
N ILE A 5 14.85 10.10 6.61
CA ILE A 5 13.96 8.94 6.72
C ILE A 5 13.52 8.79 8.16
N LEU A 6 12.21 8.64 8.38
CA LEU A 6 11.63 8.29 9.68
C LEU A 6 11.17 6.84 9.66
N ILE A 7 11.57 6.06 10.65
CA ILE A 7 11.12 4.67 10.83
C ILE A 7 10.37 4.55 12.15
N ILE A 8 9.15 4.04 12.10
CA ILE A 8 8.27 3.85 13.25
C ILE A 8 8.04 2.36 13.40
N ASP A 9 8.69 1.70 14.35
CA ASP A 9 8.67 0.24 14.53
C ASP A 9 8.64 -0.12 16.01
N ASP A 10 7.56 -0.77 16.45
CA ASP A 10 7.36 -1.15 17.86
C ASP A 10 8.12 -2.41 18.28
N HIS A 11 8.68 -3.16 17.32
CA HIS A 11 9.50 -4.34 17.58
C HIS A 11 11.00 -4.13 17.33
N ASP A 12 11.38 -2.96 16.81
CA ASP A 12 12.75 -2.48 16.52
C ASP A 12 13.58 -3.32 15.52
N ASP A 13 13.16 -4.56 15.21
CA ASP A 13 13.83 -5.49 14.30
C ASP A 13 13.99 -4.87 12.88
N LEU A 14 12.94 -4.21 12.36
CA LEU A 14 12.99 -3.54 11.04
C LEU A 14 13.73 -2.22 11.12
N ALA A 15 13.49 -1.43 12.17
CA ALA A 15 14.16 -0.15 12.37
C ALA A 15 15.67 -0.31 12.46
N THR A 16 16.18 -1.24 13.25
CA THR A 16 17.62 -1.49 13.39
C THR A 16 18.24 -1.89 12.04
N ALA A 17 17.59 -2.79 11.31
CA ALA A 17 18.10 -3.29 10.04
C ALA A 17 18.16 -2.20 8.95
N LEU A 18 17.06 -1.44 8.79
CA LEU A 18 16.97 -0.38 7.79
C LEU A 18 17.79 0.86 8.16
N SER A 19 17.88 1.21 9.44
CA SER A 19 18.66 2.37 9.89
C SER A 19 20.12 2.23 9.52
N LYS A 20 20.68 1.02 9.67
CA LYS A 20 22.05 0.73 9.24
C LYS A 20 22.19 0.86 7.73
N GLU A 21 21.36 0.15 6.97
CA GLU A 21 21.43 0.11 5.51
C GLU A 21 21.32 1.52 4.89
N PHE A 22 20.35 2.32 5.33
CA PHE A 22 20.14 3.66 4.79
C PHE A 22 21.17 4.67 5.29
N SER A 23 21.68 4.53 6.51
CA SER A 23 22.80 5.38 6.97
C SER A 23 24.07 5.14 6.14
N ASP A 24 24.36 3.88 5.78
CA ASP A 24 25.50 3.52 4.93
C ASP A 24 25.37 4.10 3.51
N LEU A 25 24.14 4.31 3.03
CA LEU A 25 23.83 5.01 1.77
C LEU A 25 23.83 6.55 1.90
N GLY A 26 24.07 7.09 3.08
CA GLY A 26 24.18 8.53 3.34
C GLY A 26 22.86 9.24 3.67
N TYR A 27 21.79 8.50 3.95
CA TYR A 27 20.55 9.07 4.47
C TYR A 27 20.69 9.38 5.95
N PHE A 28 20.00 10.43 6.38
CA PHE A 28 19.81 10.68 7.80
C PHE A 28 18.57 9.91 8.26
N VAL A 29 18.75 8.96 9.16
CA VAL A 29 17.66 8.09 9.64
C VAL A 29 17.38 8.37 11.12
N GLU A 30 16.12 8.61 11.44
CA GLU A 30 15.62 8.63 12.82
C GLU A 30 14.59 7.50 12.99
N SER A 31 14.60 6.85 14.14
CA SER A 31 13.64 5.80 14.48
C SER A 31 12.93 6.07 15.80
N THR A 32 11.69 5.57 15.89
CA THR A 32 10.88 5.60 17.10
C THR A 32 9.99 4.35 17.18
N GLN A 33 9.48 4.05 18.37
CA GLN A 33 8.69 2.84 18.65
C GLN A 33 7.18 3.10 18.74
N ASN A 34 6.76 4.36 18.76
CA ASN A 34 5.36 4.72 18.94
C ASN A 34 4.97 5.94 18.10
N ARG A 35 3.66 6.11 17.93
CA ARG A 35 3.08 7.17 17.10
C ARG A 35 3.25 8.57 17.70
N ASP A 36 3.14 8.71 19.03
CA ASP A 36 3.19 10.02 19.69
C ASP A 36 4.57 10.69 19.52
N ASP A 37 5.64 9.91 19.66
CA ASP A 37 7.00 10.37 19.40
C ASP A 37 7.19 10.71 17.92
N ALA A 38 6.61 9.92 17.01
CA ALA A 38 6.68 10.20 15.57
C ALA A 38 6.01 11.53 15.20
N VAL A 39 4.90 11.89 15.85
CA VAL A 39 4.23 13.19 15.68
C VAL A 39 5.17 14.33 16.10
N ASN A 40 5.84 14.19 17.26
CA ASN A 40 6.79 15.19 17.73
C ASN A 40 7.98 15.38 16.78
N LEU A 41 8.52 14.28 16.24
CA LEU A 41 9.60 14.32 15.26
C LEU A 41 9.16 14.97 13.95
N ALA A 42 7.98 14.59 13.43
CA ALA A 42 7.42 15.14 12.21
C ALA A 42 7.07 16.64 12.32
N ALA A 43 6.74 17.12 13.52
CA ALA A 43 6.54 18.55 13.78
C ALA A 43 7.86 19.33 13.79
N ALA A 44 8.97 18.69 14.18
CA ALA A 44 10.29 19.32 14.26
C ALA A 44 11.06 19.30 12.93
N ARG A 45 10.81 18.30 12.07
CA ARG A 45 11.56 18.11 10.82
C ARG A 45 10.69 17.48 9.74
N LYS A 46 10.94 17.87 8.49
CA LYS A 46 10.39 17.21 7.31
C LYS A 46 11.15 15.91 7.00
N PHE A 47 10.42 14.82 6.88
CA PHE A 47 10.93 13.52 6.41
C PHE A 47 10.48 13.27 4.98
N ASP A 48 11.42 12.84 4.12
CA ASP A 48 11.18 12.54 2.71
C ASP A 48 10.52 11.17 2.55
N MET A 49 10.88 10.22 3.41
CA MET A 49 10.29 8.89 3.50
C MET A 49 9.90 8.58 4.94
N VAL A 50 8.71 8.02 5.13
CA VAL A 50 8.26 7.48 6.41
C VAL A 50 7.93 6.01 6.24
N ILE A 51 8.48 5.18 7.11
CA ILE A 51 8.24 3.74 7.16
C ILE A 51 7.58 3.45 8.51
N THR A 52 6.50 2.70 8.50
CA THR A 52 5.79 2.30 9.72
C THR A 52 5.57 0.81 9.72
N ASP A 53 5.89 0.14 10.83
CA ASP A 53 5.43 -1.20 11.16
C ASP A 53 4.97 -1.20 12.61
N LEU A 54 3.66 -1.12 12.85
CA LEU A 54 3.09 -1.02 14.18
C LEU A 54 1.99 -2.05 14.37
N ASP A 55 1.89 -2.61 15.57
CA ASP A 55 0.73 -3.42 15.98
C ASP A 55 -0.35 -2.55 16.65
N GLY A 56 -1.60 -3.07 16.65
CA GLY A 56 -2.84 -2.33 16.92
C GLY A 56 -2.87 -1.50 18.21
N LYS A 57 -2.13 -1.89 19.25
CA LYS A 57 -2.02 -1.11 20.49
C LYS A 57 -1.31 0.23 20.30
N ASN A 58 -0.34 0.27 19.40
CA ASN A 58 0.47 1.45 19.10
C ASN A 58 -0.13 2.33 17.98
N LEU A 59 -1.26 1.91 17.42
CA LEU A 59 -2.04 2.64 16.40
C LEU A 59 -3.25 3.40 16.98
N ILE A 60 -3.56 3.23 18.26
CA ILE A 60 -4.67 3.93 18.92
C ILE A 60 -4.20 5.32 19.32
N ALA A 61 -4.85 6.38 18.82
CA ALA A 61 -4.63 7.72 19.34
C ALA A 61 -5.34 7.95 20.67
N ASN A 62 -4.75 8.82 21.49
CA ASN A 62 -5.42 9.46 22.60
C ASN A 62 -6.46 10.46 22.07
N GLU A 63 -7.63 10.56 22.74
CA GLU A 63 -8.84 11.28 22.31
C GLU A 63 -8.66 12.78 21.99
N ASP A 64 -7.53 13.37 22.38
CA ASP A 64 -7.29 14.82 22.36
C ASP A 64 -6.36 15.33 21.25
N GLN A 65 -5.90 14.48 20.33
CA GLN A 65 -5.02 14.92 19.25
C GLN A 65 -5.68 14.77 17.88
N ASN A 66 -5.97 15.91 17.25
CA ASN A 66 -6.31 16.04 15.84
C ASN A 66 -5.07 15.72 14.97
N CYS A 67 -4.59 14.47 15.04
CA CYS A 67 -3.37 13.98 14.39
C CYS A 67 -3.60 13.50 12.94
N ASP A 68 -4.82 13.53 12.44
CA ASP A 68 -5.16 13.11 11.07
C ASP A 68 -4.72 14.13 10.00
N GLU A 69 -4.08 15.23 10.39
CA GLU A 69 -3.62 16.28 9.48
C GLU A 69 -2.14 16.17 9.06
N LEU A 70 -1.37 15.23 9.62
CA LEU A 70 0.04 15.05 9.25
C LEU A 70 0.19 13.98 8.15
N PRO A 71 0.63 14.36 6.92
CA PRO A 71 0.87 13.42 5.85
C PRO A 71 1.84 12.33 6.29
N CYS A 72 1.69 11.12 5.73
CA CYS A 72 2.56 9.97 5.96
C CYS A 72 2.49 9.28 7.33
N LEU A 73 1.93 9.88 8.37
CA LEU A 73 1.75 9.16 9.64
C LEU A 73 0.68 8.07 9.52
N PRO A 74 0.79 6.99 10.31
CA PRO A 74 -0.25 5.96 10.35
C PRO A 74 -1.56 6.54 10.89
N ASN A 75 -2.66 6.22 10.20
CA ASN A 75 -4.00 6.56 10.66
C ASN A 75 -4.32 5.81 11.94
N THR A 76 -5.17 6.42 12.77
CA THR A 76 -5.65 5.77 13.97
C THR A 76 -6.57 4.60 13.63
N VAL A 77 -6.50 3.53 14.42
CA VAL A 77 -7.42 2.40 14.30
C VAL A 77 -8.45 2.47 15.42
N GLU A 78 -9.69 2.08 15.12
CA GLU A 78 -10.74 1.95 16.13
C GLU A 78 -10.28 1.03 17.29
N ARG A 79 -10.53 1.44 18.54
CA ARG A 79 -10.15 0.69 19.75
C ARG A 79 -10.65 -0.75 19.80
N SER A 80 -11.66 -1.10 18.99
CA SER A 80 -12.24 -2.44 18.88
C SER A 80 -11.35 -3.45 18.13
N ARG A 81 -10.33 -2.99 17.40
CA ARG A 81 -9.48 -3.83 16.52
C ARG A 81 -8.02 -3.86 16.99
N SER A 82 -7.77 -4.33 18.22
CA SER A 82 -6.41 -4.45 18.79
C SER A 82 -5.48 -5.39 18.02
N ASP A 83 -6.04 -6.28 17.20
CA ASP A 83 -5.32 -7.36 16.53
C ASP A 83 -4.90 -6.99 15.09
N VAL A 84 -4.97 -5.70 14.76
CA VAL A 84 -4.55 -5.16 13.46
C VAL A 84 -3.06 -4.86 13.48
N LYS A 85 -2.32 -5.36 12.50
CA LYS A 85 -0.96 -4.89 12.21
C LYS A 85 -1.01 -3.91 11.04
N ALA A 86 -0.41 -2.74 11.20
CA ALA A 86 -0.32 -1.76 10.12
C ALA A 86 1.12 -1.59 9.65
N PHE A 87 1.32 -1.76 8.36
CA PHE A 87 2.58 -1.46 7.68
C PHE A 87 2.35 -0.34 6.68
N LYS A 88 3.23 0.67 6.64
CA LYS A 88 3.12 1.80 5.71
C LYS A 88 4.48 2.20 5.16
N ILE A 89 4.52 2.52 3.87
CA ILE A 89 5.61 3.29 3.25
C ILE A 89 5.00 4.55 2.64
N CYS A 90 5.51 5.71 3.03
CA CYS A 90 5.07 6.98 2.48
C CYS A 90 6.23 7.81 1.97
N LEU A 91 6.11 8.23 0.72
CA LEU A 91 7.05 9.08 -0.02
C LEU A 91 6.37 10.37 -0.49
N ALA A 92 5.22 10.72 0.09
CA ALA A 92 4.45 11.91 -0.31
C ALA A 92 5.23 13.22 -0.16
N ASN A 93 6.22 13.23 0.74
CA ASN A 93 7.07 14.38 1.01
C ASN A 93 8.37 14.39 0.18
N TYR A 94 8.65 13.32 -0.56
CA TYR A 94 9.86 13.17 -1.37
C TYR A 94 9.89 14.26 -2.44
N ASP A 95 11.07 14.84 -2.67
CA ASP A 95 11.21 15.96 -3.61
C ASP A 95 11.03 15.49 -5.07
N ASN A 96 9.84 15.74 -5.61
CA ASN A 96 9.50 15.41 -6.99
C ASN A 96 10.30 16.22 -8.03
N GLN A 97 10.98 17.32 -7.65
CA GLN A 97 11.83 18.08 -8.58
C GLN A 97 13.21 17.42 -8.79
N ASN A 98 13.68 16.64 -7.80
CA ASN A 98 14.92 15.87 -7.85
C ASN A 98 14.66 14.36 -7.80
N PHE A 99 13.56 13.94 -8.44
CA PHE A 99 13.12 12.55 -8.48
C PHE A 99 14.17 11.66 -9.17
N ASP A 100 14.85 10.82 -8.40
CA ASP A 100 15.67 9.71 -8.90
C ASP A 100 14.88 8.41 -8.73
N GLU A 101 14.33 7.92 -9.84
CA GLU A 101 13.51 6.72 -9.90
C GLU A 101 14.26 5.47 -9.39
N ASN A 102 15.55 5.35 -9.70
CA ASN A 102 16.34 4.18 -9.31
C ASN A 102 16.59 4.18 -7.80
N GLU A 103 16.85 5.35 -7.24
CA GLU A 103 17.03 5.53 -5.81
C GLU A 103 15.77 5.17 -5.04
N ILE A 104 14.61 5.73 -5.42
CA ILE A 104 13.35 5.45 -4.74
C ILE A 104 13.01 3.98 -4.87
N ASN A 105 13.23 3.40 -6.05
CA ASN A 105 13.04 1.97 -6.26
C ASN A 105 13.92 1.13 -5.36
N HIS A 106 15.18 1.52 -5.20
CA HIS A 106 16.07 0.87 -4.25
C HIS A 106 15.56 0.98 -2.80
N LEU A 107 15.16 2.16 -2.34
CA LEU A 107 14.64 2.37 -0.98
C LEU A 107 13.41 1.52 -0.69
N VAL A 108 12.42 1.53 -1.59
CA VAL A 108 11.18 0.77 -1.45
C VAL A 108 11.47 -0.73 -1.49
N LYS A 109 12.21 -1.20 -2.51
CA LYS A 109 12.58 -2.62 -2.65
C LYS A 109 13.35 -3.14 -1.43
N THR A 110 14.31 -2.37 -0.93
CA THR A 110 15.07 -2.71 0.27
C THR A 110 14.15 -2.82 1.48
N THR A 111 13.28 -1.83 1.70
CA THR A 111 12.30 -1.85 2.79
C THR A 111 11.41 -3.10 2.74
N LEU A 112 10.84 -3.41 1.58
CA LEU A 112 9.97 -4.57 1.39
C LEU A 112 10.73 -5.90 1.60
N ASN A 113 11.97 -5.99 1.15
CA ASN A 113 12.82 -7.17 1.35
C ASN A 113 13.12 -7.43 2.83
N TYR A 114 13.44 -6.39 3.61
CA TYR A 114 13.67 -6.54 5.05
C TYR A 114 12.36 -6.90 5.76
N LYS A 115 11.26 -6.21 5.42
CA LYS A 115 9.92 -6.51 5.95
C LYS A 115 9.51 -7.97 5.74
N ALA A 116 9.76 -8.52 4.55
CA ALA A 116 9.46 -9.92 4.23
C ALA A 116 10.34 -10.94 4.98
N LYS A 117 11.57 -10.56 5.37
CA LYS A 117 12.56 -11.46 6.00
C LYS A 117 12.46 -11.51 7.53
N PHE A 118 12.31 -10.37 8.19
CA PHE A 118 12.63 -10.26 9.63
C PHE A 118 11.41 -10.25 10.56
N ILE A 119 10.21 -9.92 10.07
CA ILE A 119 9.09 -9.60 10.96
C ILE A 119 8.12 -10.78 11.17
N ASP A 120 8.15 -11.79 10.31
CA ASP A 120 7.23 -12.91 10.40
C ASP A 120 7.80 -14.05 11.25
N ARG A 121 7.95 -13.82 12.56
CA ARG A 121 8.20 -14.91 13.51
C ARG A 121 6.99 -15.86 13.48
N GLY A 122 7.25 -17.13 13.23
CA GLY A 122 6.26 -18.12 12.81
C GLY A 122 5.12 -18.43 13.81
N GLU A 123 4.03 -18.94 13.22
CA GLU A 123 2.85 -19.62 13.80
C GLU A 123 1.62 -18.82 14.27
N ALA A 124 1.61 -17.48 14.21
CA ALA A 124 0.40 -16.69 14.55
C ALA A 124 -0.03 -15.67 13.48
N ILE A 125 0.04 -16.05 12.20
CA ILE A 125 -0.31 -15.19 11.05
C ILE A 125 -1.74 -15.45 10.56
N LEU A 126 -2.25 -16.69 10.72
CA LEU A 126 -3.47 -17.17 10.05
C LEU A 126 -4.79 -16.49 10.47
N ASP A 127 -4.79 -15.72 11.56
CA ASP A 127 -5.98 -15.00 12.06
C ASP A 127 -5.75 -13.47 12.21
N ARG A 128 -4.62 -12.97 11.72
CA ARG A 128 -4.29 -11.55 11.84
C ARG A 128 -5.03 -10.71 10.79
N HIS A 129 -5.41 -9.52 11.21
CA HIS A 129 -5.86 -8.47 10.30
C HIS A 129 -4.66 -7.58 9.99
N GLU A 130 -4.40 -7.35 8.71
CA GLU A 130 -3.29 -6.53 8.28
C GLU A 130 -3.76 -5.39 7.41
N LYS A 131 -3.25 -4.20 7.71
CA LYS A 131 -3.42 -3.02 6.88
C LYS A 131 -2.07 -2.64 6.30
N ILE A 132 -1.98 -2.52 4.98
CA ILE A 132 -0.76 -2.17 4.28
C ILE A 132 -1.05 -0.96 3.42
N ASP A 133 -0.32 0.13 3.66
CA ASP A 133 -0.50 1.39 2.94
C ASP A 133 0.80 1.78 2.20
N PHE A 134 0.66 2.15 0.93
CA PHE A 134 1.74 2.76 0.14
C PHE A 134 1.26 4.10 -0.40
N GLU A 135 2.03 5.15 -0.17
CA GLU A 135 1.84 6.46 -0.81
C GLU A 135 3.12 6.79 -1.56
N VAL A 136 3.15 6.48 -2.85
CA VAL A 136 4.39 6.48 -3.64
C VAL A 136 4.22 7.29 -4.92
N PRO A 137 5.32 7.83 -5.48
CA PRO A 137 5.28 8.51 -6.76
C PRO A 137 4.72 7.63 -7.88
N SER A 138 4.04 8.26 -8.82
CA SER A 138 3.33 7.62 -9.92
C SER A 138 4.28 7.09 -11.01
N THR A 139 4.99 5.99 -10.70
CA THR A 139 5.87 5.26 -11.62
C THR A 139 5.55 3.76 -11.65
N ILE A 140 5.68 3.15 -12.84
CA ILE A 140 5.54 1.70 -13.05
C ILE A 140 6.69 0.91 -12.40
N VAL A 141 7.90 1.46 -12.30
CA VAL A 141 9.09 0.71 -11.83
C VAL A 141 8.90 0.22 -10.39
N LEU A 142 8.34 1.07 -9.52
CA LEU A 142 8.03 0.71 -8.13
C LEU A 142 6.95 -0.36 -8.01
N MET A 143 6.05 -0.44 -8.99
CA MET A 143 4.84 -1.26 -8.88
C MET A 143 5.18 -2.74 -8.87
N HIS A 144 6.21 -3.17 -9.60
CA HIS A 144 6.60 -4.57 -9.64
C HIS A 144 6.97 -5.11 -8.25
N ASP A 145 7.80 -4.37 -7.50
CA ASP A 145 8.23 -4.80 -6.17
C ASP A 145 7.10 -4.72 -5.13
N ILE A 146 6.21 -3.73 -5.25
CA ILE A 146 5.00 -3.63 -4.41
C ILE A 146 4.04 -4.80 -4.69
N LEU A 147 3.76 -5.10 -5.95
CA LEU A 147 2.90 -6.21 -6.36
C LEU A 147 3.44 -7.55 -5.89
N ASP A 148 4.73 -7.82 -6.11
CA ASP A 148 5.38 -9.05 -5.66
C ASP A 148 5.28 -9.20 -4.13
N TYR A 149 5.50 -8.12 -3.38
CA TYR A 149 5.32 -8.13 -1.92
C TYR A 149 3.87 -8.42 -1.52
N LEU A 150 2.88 -7.75 -2.13
CA LEU A 150 1.46 -7.95 -1.85
C LEU A 150 1.02 -9.38 -2.16
N MET A 151 1.46 -9.95 -3.28
CA MET A 151 1.16 -11.33 -3.67
C MET A 151 1.69 -12.33 -2.65
N LYS A 152 2.96 -12.19 -2.25
CA LYS A 152 3.57 -13.01 -1.20
C LYS A 152 2.82 -12.87 0.13
N ARG A 153 2.31 -11.67 0.43
CA ARG A 153 1.62 -11.42 1.69
C ARG A 153 0.24 -12.07 1.76
N VAL A 154 -0.54 -11.91 0.69
CA VAL A 154 -1.88 -12.52 0.55
C VAL A 154 -1.78 -14.05 0.56
N GLU A 155 -0.75 -14.61 -0.09
CA GLU A 155 -0.44 -16.04 -0.05
C GLU A 155 -0.13 -16.51 1.37
N LYS A 156 0.77 -15.80 2.07
CA LYS A 156 1.21 -16.16 3.43
C LYS A 156 0.06 -16.13 4.45
N LEU A 157 -0.89 -15.23 4.28
CA LEU A 157 -2.11 -15.14 5.11
C LEU A 157 -3.18 -16.17 4.70
N GLY A 158 -2.96 -16.92 3.62
CA GLY A 158 -3.85 -18.00 3.18
C GLY A 158 -5.17 -17.52 2.58
N VAL A 159 -5.26 -16.25 2.17
CA VAL A 159 -6.49 -15.67 1.61
C VAL A 159 -6.68 -16.11 0.17
N VAL A 160 -5.60 -16.13 -0.61
CA VAL A 160 -5.63 -16.46 -2.04
C VAL A 160 -4.49 -17.40 -2.35
N ASN A 161 -4.75 -18.47 -3.10
CA ASN A 161 -3.69 -19.28 -3.68
C ASN A 161 -3.20 -18.63 -4.99
N PRO A 162 -1.93 -18.19 -5.08
CA PRO A 162 -1.41 -17.53 -6.28
C PRO A 162 -1.39 -18.43 -7.53
N GLU A 163 -1.22 -19.74 -7.37
CA GLU A 163 -1.21 -20.68 -8.51
C GLU A 163 -2.58 -20.77 -9.21
N GLN A 164 -3.65 -20.33 -8.56
CA GLN A 164 -5.03 -20.43 -9.03
C GLN A 164 -5.72 -19.08 -9.25
N SER A 165 -5.07 -18.00 -8.84
CA SER A 165 -5.66 -16.67 -8.87
C SER A 165 -4.90 -15.77 -9.81
N ASN A 166 -5.57 -15.32 -10.87
CA ASN A 166 -5.07 -14.27 -11.75
C ASN A 166 -4.99 -12.89 -11.05
N LEU A 167 -4.95 -12.85 -9.71
CA LEU A 167 -4.93 -11.64 -8.88
C LEU A 167 -3.85 -10.66 -9.32
N PHE A 168 -2.65 -11.16 -9.67
CA PHE A 168 -1.58 -10.31 -10.19
C PHE A 168 -2.05 -9.48 -11.40
N VAL A 169 -2.78 -10.08 -12.34
CA VAL A 169 -3.28 -9.40 -13.54
C VAL A 169 -4.28 -8.30 -13.17
N ALA A 170 -5.18 -8.55 -12.22
CA ALA A 170 -6.14 -7.54 -11.78
C ALA A 170 -5.45 -6.36 -11.08
N LEU A 171 -4.49 -6.64 -10.21
CA LEU A 171 -3.75 -5.59 -9.51
C LEU A 171 -2.84 -4.80 -10.46
N ASP A 172 -2.08 -5.49 -11.32
CA ASP A 172 -1.22 -4.85 -12.34
C ASP A 172 -2.01 -3.92 -13.24
N GLU A 173 -3.16 -4.36 -13.73
CA GLU A 173 -4.04 -3.53 -14.54
C GLU A 173 -4.60 -2.33 -13.77
N ALA A 174 -4.99 -2.52 -12.50
CA ALA A 174 -5.45 -1.41 -11.67
C ALA A 174 -4.34 -0.37 -11.43
N PHE A 175 -3.10 -0.81 -11.23
CA PHE A 175 -1.94 0.08 -11.11
C PHE A 175 -1.63 0.82 -12.40
N VAL A 176 -1.62 0.11 -13.53
CA VAL A 176 -1.42 0.72 -14.84
C VAL A 176 -2.51 1.77 -15.08
N ASN A 177 -3.76 1.50 -14.71
CA ASN A 177 -4.84 2.49 -14.83
C ASN A 177 -4.58 3.74 -13.98
N ALA A 178 -4.19 3.58 -12.72
CA ALA A 178 -3.84 4.72 -11.87
C ALA A 178 -2.67 5.55 -12.42
N VAL A 179 -1.57 4.91 -12.82
CA VAL A 179 -0.34 5.60 -13.28
C VAL A 179 -0.50 6.20 -14.67
N LYS A 180 -0.96 5.41 -15.64
CA LYS A 180 -1.01 5.80 -17.05
C LYS A 180 -2.25 6.61 -17.38
N HIS A 181 -3.41 6.19 -16.89
CA HIS A 181 -4.69 6.79 -17.29
C HIS A 181 -5.13 7.89 -16.33
N GLY A 182 -5.00 7.67 -15.02
CA GLY A 182 -5.26 8.67 -13.99
C GLY A 182 -4.21 9.78 -13.97
N ASN A 183 -2.99 9.44 -13.56
CA ASN A 183 -1.89 10.38 -13.39
C ASN A 183 -1.14 10.75 -14.68
N LYS A 184 -1.40 10.06 -15.80
CA LYS A 184 -0.78 10.36 -17.11
C LYS A 184 0.76 10.30 -17.10
N PHE A 185 1.33 9.38 -16.32
CA PHE A 185 2.78 9.25 -16.08
C PHE A 185 3.44 10.47 -15.44
N ASP A 186 2.66 11.33 -14.78
CA ASP A 186 3.20 12.46 -14.04
C ASP A 186 3.80 11.97 -12.72
N THR A 187 5.13 11.86 -12.67
CA THR A 187 5.87 11.41 -11.48
C THR A 187 5.81 12.40 -10.32
N SER A 188 5.32 13.64 -10.56
CA SER A 188 5.05 14.59 -9.48
C SER A 188 3.75 14.28 -8.71
N LYS A 189 2.93 13.37 -9.24
CA LYS A 189 1.74 12.86 -8.60
C LYS A 189 2.00 11.57 -7.85
N LEU A 190 1.14 11.29 -6.87
CA LEU A 190 1.16 10.08 -6.07
C LEU A 190 0.13 9.07 -6.55
N VAL A 191 0.44 7.81 -6.28
CA VAL A 191 -0.54 6.72 -6.25
C VAL A 191 -0.62 6.23 -4.81
N LYS A 192 -1.84 6.16 -4.29
CA LYS A 192 -2.13 5.62 -2.96
C LYS A 192 -2.67 4.21 -3.10
N ILE A 193 -2.13 3.31 -2.30
CA ILE A 193 -2.43 1.90 -2.32
C ILE A 193 -2.74 1.50 -0.89
N SER A 194 -3.97 1.06 -0.63
CA SER A 194 -4.38 0.57 0.69
C SER A 194 -4.87 -0.85 0.57
N VAL A 195 -4.29 -1.75 1.35
CA VAL A 195 -4.63 -3.17 1.35
C VAL A 195 -5.06 -3.59 2.74
N GLU A 196 -6.25 -4.16 2.86
CA GLU A 196 -6.74 -4.76 4.09
C GLU A 196 -6.87 -6.26 3.88
N ILE A 197 -6.08 -7.04 4.62
CA ILE A 197 -6.03 -8.50 4.53
C ILE A 197 -6.56 -9.09 5.83
N SER A 198 -7.46 -10.05 5.69
CA SER A 198 -8.05 -10.82 6.78
C SER A 198 -8.17 -12.29 6.33
N PRO A 199 -8.40 -13.24 7.24
CA PRO A 199 -8.59 -14.65 6.86
C PRO A 199 -9.75 -14.88 5.88
N GLN A 200 -10.73 -13.97 5.85
CA GLN A 200 -11.93 -14.07 5.02
C GLN A 200 -11.77 -13.41 3.64
N LYS A 201 -10.96 -12.36 3.53
CA LYS A 201 -10.82 -11.57 2.30
C LYS A 201 -9.58 -10.68 2.29
N ALA A 202 -9.17 -10.31 1.09
CA ALA A 202 -8.22 -9.24 0.81
C ALA A 202 -8.93 -8.14 0.02
N SER A 203 -8.87 -6.91 0.53
CA SER A 203 -9.42 -5.71 -0.11
C SER A 203 -8.27 -4.82 -0.55
N PHE A 204 -8.26 -4.41 -1.80
CA PHE A 204 -7.24 -3.56 -2.40
C PHE A 204 -7.90 -2.27 -2.87
N THR A 205 -7.37 -1.13 -2.45
CA THR A 205 -7.80 0.20 -2.88
C THR A 205 -6.63 0.87 -3.56
N ILE A 206 -6.81 1.30 -4.80
CA ILE A 206 -5.81 2.04 -5.57
C ILE A 206 -6.43 3.38 -5.95
N GLU A 207 -5.76 4.47 -5.61
CA GLU A 207 -6.21 5.84 -5.88
C GLU A 207 -5.11 6.66 -6.56
N ASP A 208 -5.49 7.36 -7.62
CA ASP A 208 -4.66 8.32 -8.33
C ASP A 208 -5.12 9.77 -8.12
N GLU A 209 -4.30 10.73 -8.52
CA GLU A 209 -4.57 12.18 -8.44
C GLU A 209 -5.04 12.76 -9.79
N GLY A 210 -5.53 11.89 -10.68
CA GLY A 210 -6.15 12.26 -11.94
C GLY A 210 -7.56 12.82 -11.75
N ASP A 211 -8.12 13.31 -12.86
CA ASP A 211 -9.49 13.85 -12.88
C ASP A 211 -10.55 12.77 -12.67
N GLY A 212 -10.17 11.50 -12.81
CA GLY A 212 -11.06 10.34 -12.81
C GLY A 212 -11.84 10.21 -14.11
N PHE A 213 -12.86 9.36 -14.11
CA PHE A 213 -13.69 9.09 -15.28
C PHE A 213 -15.10 8.68 -14.86
N ASP A 214 -16.06 8.80 -15.79
CA ASP A 214 -17.44 8.38 -15.50
C ASP A 214 -17.56 6.86 -15.50
N VAL A 215 -17.69 6.30 -14.30
CA VAL A 215 -17.81 4.86 -14.04
C VAL A 215 -19.02 4.24 -14.75
N ASN A 216 -20.09 5.02 -14.98
CA ASN A 216 -21.29 4.54 -15.67
C ASN A 216 -21.07 4.33 -17.17
N THR A 217 -19.97 4.86 -17.70
CA THR A 217 -19.59 4.65 -19.11
C THR A 217 -18.80 3.36 -19.31
N ILE A 218 -18.39 2.67 -18.23
CA ILE A 218 -17.75 1.36 -18.31
C ILE A 218 -18.76 0.39 -18.94
N PRO A 219 -18.47 -0.16 -20.13
CA PRO A 219 -19.35 -1.15 -20.74
C PRO A 219 -19.50 -2.36 -19.82
N ASN A 220 -20.69 -2.95 -19.76
CA ASN A 220 -20.94 -4.10 -18.89
C ASN A 220 -19.89 -5.21 -19.16
N PRO A 221 -19.03 -5.55 -18.19
CA PRO A 221 -17.93 -6.48 -18.38
C PRO A 221 -18.41 -7.93 -18.59
N THR A 222 -19.66 -8.25 -18.23
CA THR A 222 -20.25 -9.57 -18.45
C THR A 222 -20.93 -9.72 -19.81
N ASP A 223 -20.96 -8.67 -20.63
CA ASP A 223 -21.58 -8.69 -21.95
C ASP A 223 -20.61 -9.28 -23.01
N PRO A 224 -21.00 -10.37 -23.70
CA PRO A 224 -20.23 -10.98 -24.79
C PRO A 224 -19.73 -10.01 -25.86
N GLU A 225 -20.48 -8.93 -26.14
CA GLU A 225 -20.10 -7.95 -27.17
C GLU A 225 -18.93 -7.06 -26.74
N ASN A 226 -18.69 -6.89 -25.44
CA ASN A 226 -17.59 -6.10 -24.91
C ASN A 226 -16.26 -6.90 -24.86
N LEU A 227 -16.29 -8.24 -24.99
CA LEU A 227 -15.08 -9.09 -25.05
C LEU A 227 -14.19 -8.80 -26.28
N PHE A 228 -14.76 -8.29 -27.37
CA PHE A 228 -14.05 -8.12 -28.64
C PHE A 228 -13.55 -6.68 -28.90
N LYS A 229 -13.76 -5.74 -27.96
CA LYS A 229 -13.27 -4.35 -28.10
C LYS A 229 -11.79 -4.25 -27.73
N ALA A 230 -11.00 -3.54 -28.55
CA ALA A 230 -9.54 -3.44 -28.39
C ALA A 230 -9.11 -2.61 -27.17
N SER A 231 -9.91 -1.61 -26.79
CA SER A 231 -9.77 -0.75 -25.60
C SER A 231 -10.72 -1.20 -24.48
N GLY A 232 -10.30 -1.07 -23.22
CA GLY A 232 -11.14 -1.40 -22.05
C GLY A 232 -11.06 -2.85 -21.56
N ARG A 233 -10.24 -3.71 -22.20
CA ARG A 233 -10.01 -5.10 -21.76
C ARG A 233 -9.44 -5.21 -20.35
N GLY A 234 -8.65 -4.22 -19.96
CA GLY A 234 -8.08 -4.14 -18.62
C GLY A 234 -9.12 -4.17 -17.50
N VAL A 235 -10.07 -3.24 -17.58
CA VAL A 235 -11.18 -3.18 -16.63
C VAL A 235 -11.96 -4.51 -16.61
N MET A 236 -12.13 -5.17 -17.76
CA MET A 236 -12.77 -6.48 -17.82
C MET A 236 -12.01 -7.56 -17.05
N PHE A 237 -10.67 -7.59 -17.09
CA PHE A 237 -9.88 -8.53 -16.29
C PHE A 237 -10.13 -8.31 -14.80
N ILE A 238 -10.16 -7.07 -14.34
CA ILE A 238 -10.44 -6.74 -12.94
C ILE A 238 -11.80 -7.32 -12.52
N TYR A 239 -12.87 -7.06 -13.27
CA TYR A 239 -14.21 -7.56 -12.96
C TYR A 239 -14.34 -9.10 -13.03
N ASN A 240 -13.57 -9.75 -13.90
CA ASN A 240 -13.60 -11.22 -14.01
C ASN A 240 -12.81 -11.92 -12.90
N ILE A 241 -11.80 -11.26 -12.34
CA ILE A 241 -10.86 -11.87 -11.39
C ILE A 241 -11.27 -11.58 -9.95
N MET A 242 -11.76 -10.37 -9.67
CA MET A 242 -12.14 -9.92 -8.34
C MET A 242 -13.60 -10.27 -8.05
N ASP A 243 -13.93 -10.52 -6.78
CA ASP A 243 -15.29 -10.92 -6.40
C ASP A 243 -16.20 -9.68 -6.20
N GLU A 244 -15.64 -8.55 -5.80
CA GLU A 244 -16.34 -7.27 -5.72
C GLU A 244 -15.44 -6.16 -6.28
N VAL A 245 -16.02 -5.22 -7.02
CA VAL A 245 -15.31 -4.10 -7.64
C VAL A 245 -16.19 -2.86 -7.54
N SER A 246 -15.63 -1.76 -7.06
CA SER A 246 -16.31 -0.47 -6.97
C SER A 246 -15.35 0.68 -7.20
N TYR A 247 -15.82 1.70 -7.91
CA TYR A 247 -15.10 2.97 -8.03
C TYR A 247 -15.79 4.04 -7.16
N ASN A 248 -15.04 5.06 -6.73
CA ASN A 248 -15.64 6.26 -6.15
C ASN A 248 -16.39 7.10 -7.20
N GLU A 249 -17.15 8.10 -6.76
CA GLU A 249 -17.94 8.97 -7.67
C GLU A 249 -17.08 9.68 -8.71
N ARG A 250 -15.86 10.09 -8.34
CA ARG A 250 -14.92 10.73 -9.26
C ARG A 250 -14.34 9.75 -10.29
N GLY A 251 -14.28 8.46 -9.98
CA GLY A 251 -13.66 7.42 -10.81
C GLY A 251 -12.13 7.38 -10.76
N ASN A 252 -11.49 8.02 -9.77
CA ASN A 252 -10.04 7.99 -9.57
C ASN A 252 -9.60 7.08 -8.41
N ARG A 253 -10.55 6.41 -7.76
CA ARG A 253 -10.29 5.42 -6.71
C ARG A 253 -11.03 4.14 -7.02
N LEU A 254 -10.28 3.05 -7.16
CA LEU A 254 -10.76 1.71 -7.39
C LEU A 254 -10.59 0.88 -6.11
N THR A 255 -11.68 0.27 -5.64
CA THR A 255 -11.68 -0.74 -4.56
C THR A 255 -12.06 -2.10 -5.14
N MET A 256 -11.25 -3.11 -4.85
CA MET A 256 -11.43 -4.47 -5.32
C MET A 256 -11.31 -5.45 -4.16
N VAL A 257 -12.23 -6.41 -4.06
CA VAL A 257 -12.22 -7.42 -3.00
C VAL A 257 -12.08 -8.81 -3.58
N LYS A 258 -11.17 -9.60 -3.01
CA LYS A 258 -11.06 -11.03 -3.24
C LYS A 258 -11.37 -11.78 -1.94
N LYS A 259 -12.39 -12.62 -1.94
CA LYS A 259 -12.79 -13.47 -0.82
C LYS A 259 -11.96 -14.75 -0.81
N SER A 260 -11.66 -15.25 0.38
CA SER A 260 -10.96 -16.52 0.53
C SER A 260 -11.83 -17.68 0.10
N GLU A 261 -11.22 -18.71 -0.49
CA GLU A 261 -11.92 -19.91 -0.96
C GLU A 261 -12.68 -20.61 0.18
N LYS A 262 -12.19 -20.50 1.42
CA LYS A 262 -12.88 -21.01 2.62
C LYS A 262 -14.20 -20.26 2.89
N SER A 263 -14.24 -18.96 2.60
CA SER A 263 -15.42 -18.12 2.86
C SER A 263 -16.47 -18.21 1.75
N LYS A 264 -16.11 -18.68 0.55
CA LYS A 264 -17.06 -18.89 -0.56
C LYS A 264 -17.89 -20.17 -0.42
N ASN A 265 -17.45 -21.09 0.41
CA ASN A 265 -18.09 -22.40 0.64
C ASN A 265 -18.97 -22.43 1.91
N LEU A 266 -19.20 -21.27 2.54
CA LEU A 266 -20.10 -21.05 3.68
C LEU A 266 -21.35 -20.31 3.22
#